data_AF-A0A815LIL4-F1
#
_entry.id   AF-A0A815LIL4-F1
#
_cell.length_a   1.000
_cell.length_b   1.000
_cell.length_c   1.000
_cell.angle_alpha   90.00
_cell.angle_beta   90.00
_cell.angle_gamma   90.00
#
_symmetry.space_group_name_H-M   'P 1'
#
loop_
_entity.id
_entity.type
_entity.pdbx_description
1 polymer ?
#
loop_
_entity_poly.entity_id
_entity_poly.type
_entity_poly.pdbx_seq_one_letter_code
_entity_poly.pdbx_strand_id
1 'polypeptide(L)'
;MLIISLIIIIIVQNNNTQIKLITSKTNSTSINQKKSFKTSIQCIGSFDKQSCLFENLYYFNSEFIILTINETQFPLYSLRINSFYLLPIEIKQREFNSYIDLEKFVRTIIELIIFPSVTVYFIQEWHYNISHALFDGLYPAYVALIRFSPRYLQPFRILTELYDRNKCWTEDIYHRFAGLGIIKEPDLKELSKTK
;
A
#
# COMPACT_ATOMS: atom_id res chain seq x y z
N MET A 1 -23.84 -14.94 -10.59
CA MET A 1 -23.02 -13.82 -11.08
C MET A 1 -22.36 -13.16 -9.89
N LEU A 2 -21.16 -13.60 -9.51
CA LEU A 2 -20.42 -13.01 -8.38
C LEU A 2 -19.89 -11.65 -8.83
N ILE A 3 -20.58 -10.58 -8.44
CA ILE A 3 -20.05 -9.22 -8.55
C ILE A 3 -19.07 -9.05 -7.38
N ILE A 4 -17.83 -9.47 -7.60
CA ILE A 4 -16.74 -9.26 -6.64
C ILE A 4 -16.29 -7.80 -6.76
N SER A 5 -16.81 -6.99 -5.86
CA SER A 5 -16.41 -5.60 -5.64
C SER A 5 -15.16 -5.58 -4.75
N LEU A 6 -14.00 -5.95 -5.30
CA LEU A 6 -12.73 -5.89 -4.59
C LEU A 6 -11.99 -4.57 -4.91
N ILE A 7 -11.59 -3.86 -3.85
CA ILE A 7 -10.95 -2.54 -3.92
C ILE A 7 -9.54 -2.68 -3.33
N ILE A 8 -8.55 -2.78 -4.21
CA ILE A 8 -7.16 -2.87 -3.78
C ILE A 8 -6.64 -1.49 -3.42
N ILE A 9 -5.96 -1.46 -2.28
CA ILE A 9 -5.13 -0.35 -1.85
C ILE A 9 -3.77 -0.56 -2.52
N ILE A 10 -3.42 0.34 -3.42
CA ILE A 10 -2.07 0.42 -3.99
C ILE A 10 -1.31 1.41 -3.13
N ILE A 11 -0.29 0.96 -2.40
CA ILE A 11 0.57 1.81 -1.58
C ILE A 11 1.85 2.07 -2.37
N VAL A 12 2.17 3.34 -2.59
CA VAL A 12 3.47 3.75 -3.12
C VAL A 12 4.17 4.58 -2.06
N GLN A 13 5.27 4.07 -1.53
CA GLN A 13 6.22 4.91 -0.80
C GLN A 13 7.41 5.23 -1.71
N ASN A 14 7.67 6.52 -1.86
CA ASN A 14 8.70 7.02 -2.77
C ASN A 14 10.10 6.86 -2.14
N ASN A 15 10.87 5.88 -2.63
CA ASN A 15 12.28 5.72 -2.28
C ASN A 15 13.16 6.74 -3.03
N ASN A 16 13.89 7.54 -2.25
CA ASN A 16 15.18 8.17 -2.59
C ASN A 16 15.86 8.31 -1.24
N THR A 17 16.14 7.17 -0.62
CA THR A 17 17.29 7.05 0.26
C THR A 17 18.50 7.12 -0.66
N GLN A 18 19.25 8.22 -0.60
CA GLN A 18 20.64 8.17 -1.04
C GLN A 18 21.34 7.17 -0.11
N ILE A 19 21.55 5.95 -0.60
CA ILE A 19 22.67 5.16 -0.13
C ILE A 19 23.89 6.00 -0.47
N LYS A 20 24.66 6.33 0.56
CA LYS A 20 25.91 7.07 0.50
C LYS A 20 26.90 6.24 -0.35
N LEU A 21 26.86 6.40 -1.67
CA LEU A 21 27.91 5.92 -2.56
C LEU A 21 28.96 7.01 -2.69
N ILE A 22 30.14 6.64 -2.21
CA ILE A 22 31.38 7.39 -2.20
C ILE A 22 31.69 7.91 -3.62
N THR A 23 31.88 9.23 -3.70
CA THR A 23 32.60 10.01 -4.72
C THR A 23 32.46 9.62 -6.20
N SER A 24 31.79 10.47 -6.97
CA SER A 24 32.43 11.13 -8.13
C SER A 24 31.62 12.35 -8.55
N LYS A 25 32.30 13.48 -8.75
CA LYS A 25 31.74 14.73 -9.27
C LYS A 25 31.09 14.51 -10.64
N THR A 26 29.80 14.76 -10.72
CA THR A 26 29.13 15.17 -11.96
C THR A 26 28.10 16.23 -11.61
N ASN A 27 28.28 17.42 -12.19
CA ASN A 27 27.30 18.51 -12.14
C ASN A 27 26.08 18.07 -12.96
N SER A 28 25.05 17.58 -12.27
CA SER A 28 23.69 17.57 -12.81
C SER A 28 22.87 18.54 -11.99
N THR A 29 22.33 19.56 -12.66
CA THR A 29 21.23 20.41 -12.21
C THR A 29 20.02 19.53 -11.86
N SER A 30 20.01 18.97 -10.64
CA SER A 30 18.88 18.22 -10.13
C SER A 30 17.87 19.21 -9.54
N ILE A 31 16.73 19.34 -10.19
CA ILE A 31 15.52 19.91 -9.58
C ILE A 31 15.23 19.03 -8.36
N ASN A 32 15.63 19.50 -7.19
CA ASN A 32 15.39 18.89 -5.90
C ASN A 32 13.88 19.00 -5.63
N GLN A 33 13.09 18.07 -6.15
CA GLN A 33 11.68 17.95 -5.77
C GLN A 33 11.65 17.59 -4.28
N LYS A 34 11.33 18.59 -3.47
CA LYS A 34 11.16 18.47 -2.02
C LYS A 34 10.07 17.42 -1.78
N LYS A 35 10.44 16.24 -1.27
CA LYS A 35 9.51 15.14 -1.03
C LYS A 35 8.49 15.56 0.01
N SER A 36 7.22 15.36 -0.31
CA SER A 36 6.11 15.59 0.61
C SER A 36 5.85 14.33 1.43
N PHE A 37 5.74 14.48 2.75
CA PHE A 37 5.25 13.43 3.65
C PHE A 37 3.71 13.35 3.72
N LYS A 38 3.01 14.32 3.11
CA LYS A 38 1.55 14.27 3.02
C LYS A 38 1.10 13.08 2.17
N THR A 39 0.00 12.45 2.58
CA THR A 39 -0.66 11.41 1.80
C THR A 39 -1.39 12.03 0.61
N SER A 40 -1.24 11.42 -0.57
CA SER A 40 -2.08 11.70 -1.74
C SER A 40 -2.96 10.48 -2.01
N ILE A 41 -4.18 10.70 -2.51
CA ILE A 41 -5.12 9.62 -2.84
C ILE A 41 -5.67 9.87 -4.23
N GLN A 42 -5.54 8.87 -5.10
CA GLN A 42 -6.18 8.83 -6.41
C GLN A 42 -7.06 7.59 -6.48
N CYS A 43 -8.32 7.75 -6.86
CA CYS A 43 -9.23 6.62 -7.00
C CYS A 43 -9.85 6.57 -8.39
N ILE A 44 -9.95 5.37 -8.97
CA ILE A 44 -10.48 5.12 -10.32
C ILE A 44 -11.60 4.09 -10.23
N GLY A 45 -12.75 4.38 -10.86
CA GLY A 45 -13.94 3.53 -10.87
C GLY A 45 -15.09 4.08 -10.04
N SER A 46 -16.23 3.38 -10.08
CA SER A 46 -17.41 3.68 -9.27
C SER A 46 -17.18 3.29 -7.81
N PHE A 47 -17.97 3.84 -6.88
CA PHE A 47 -17.83 3.61 -5.43
C PHE A 47 -17.89 2.13 -5.01
N ASP A 48 -18.62 1.31 -5.77
CA ASP A 48 -18.72 -0.14 -5.58
C ASP A 48 -17.61 -0.93 -6.28
N LYS A 49 -16.84 -0.33 -7.19
CA LYS A 49 -15.80 -1.01 -7.99
C LYS A 49 -14.57 -0.13 -8.14
N GLN A 50 -14.16 0.49 -7.04
CA GLN A 50 -13.08 1.47 -7.03
C GLN A 50 -11.72 0.77 -6.91
N SER A 51 -10.66 1.41 -7.39
CA SER A 51 -9.29 1.09 -6.98
C SER A 51 -8.64 2.38 -6.55
N CYS A 52 -7.94 2.37 -5.42
CA CYS A 52 -7.36 3.56 -4.83
C CYS A 52 -5.85 3.40 -4.66
N LEU A 53 -5.12 4.39 -5.16
CA LEU A 53 -3.69 4.56 -5.02
C LEU A 53 -3.43 5.59 -3.93
N PHE A 54 -2.71 5.15 -2.91
CA PHE A 54 -2.25 5.98 -1.80
C PHE A 54 -0.75 6.17 -1.94
N GLU A 55 -0.31 7.41 -2.12
CA GLU A 55 1.10 7.75 -1.99
C GLU A 55 1.35 8.21 -0.56
N ASN A 56 2.39 7.67 0.09
CA ASN A 56 2.67 7.89 1.51
C ASN A 56 1.52 7.46 2.42
N LEU A 57 1.10 6.20 2.33
CA LEU A 57 0.31 5.56 3.38
C LEU A 57 1.26 5.07 4.48
N TYR A 58 0.88 5.28 5.73
CA TYR A 58 1.68 4.89 6.89
C TYR A 58 0.99 3.78 7.66
N TYR A 59 1.78 2.94 8.31
CA TYR A 59 1.29 1.88 9.20
C TYR A 59 1.91 2.09 10.58
N PHE A 60 1.09 2.41 11.58
CA PHE A 60 1.54 2.81 12.91
C PHE A 60 0.53 2.31 13.95
N ASN A 61 1.00 1.77 15.07
CA ASN A 61 0.14 1.17 16.11
C ASN A 61 -0.88 0.17 15.55
N SER A 62 -0.44 -0.70 14.63
CA SER A 62 -1.27 -1.70 13.96
C SER A 62 -2.41 -1.15 13.10
N GLU A 63 -2.33 0.11 12.68
CA GLU A 63 -3.37 0.78 11.90
C GLU A 63 -2.77 1.52 10.70
N PHE A 64 -3.52 1.55 9.60
CA PHE A 64 -3.21 2.45 8.48
C PHE A 64 -3.62 3.87 8.83
N ILE A 65 -2.73 4.81 8.53
CA ILE A 65 -2.96 6.23 8.79
C ILE A 65 -2.58 7.08 7.57
N ILE A 66 -3.46 7.99 7.19
CA ILE A 66 -3.20 9.06 6.23
C ILE A 66 -2.78 10.32 6.98
N LEU A 67 -1.72 10.97 6.52
CA LEU A 67 -1.21 12.20 7.11
C LEU A 67 -1.53 13.38 6.20
N THR A 68 -2.25 14.35 6.72
CA THR A 68 -2.73 15.52 5.95
C THR A 68 -2.29 16.83 6.59
N ILE A 69 -2.39 17.90 5.81
CA ILE A 69 -2.29 19.27 6.32
C ILE A 69 -3.67 19.90 6.18
N ASN A 70 -4.00 20.85 7.07
CA ASN A 70 -5.26 21.59 7.05
C ASN A 70 -5.81 21.83 5.64
N GLU A 71 -7.11 21.57 5.48
CA GLU A 71 -7.86 21.75 4.23
C GLU A 71 -7.48 20.78 3.10
N THR A 72 -6.78 19.68 3.40
CA THR A 72 -6.58 18.61 2.42
C THR A 72 -7.90 17.91 2.13
N GLN A 73 -8.40 18.09 0.91
CA GLN A 73 -9.55 17.35 0.40
C GLN A 73 -9.12 16.09 -0.33
N PHE A 74 -9.84 15.00 -0.11
CA PHE A 74 -9.66 13.73 -0.80
C PHE A 74 -10.90 13.41 -1.64
N PRO A 75 -10.74 12.62 -2.73
CA PRO A 75 -11.90 12.04 -3.40
C PRO A 75 -12.69 11.19 -2.41
N LEU A 76 -14.00 11.05 -2.63
CA LEU A 76 -14.78 10.05 -1.89
C LEU A 76 -14.23 8.65 -2.23
N TYR A 77 -13.91 7.89 -1.20
CA TYR A 77 -13.42 6.53 -1.35
C TYR A 77 -14.09 5.57 -0.37
N SER A 78 -14.16 4.31 -0.77
CA SER A 78 -14.60 3.18 0.05
C SER A 78 -13.61 2.06 -0.19
N LEU A 79 -13.02 1.50 0.87
CA LEU A 79 -11.97 0.49 0.72
C LEU A 79 -12.47 -0.85 1.18
N ARG A 80 -12.38 -1.85 0.31
CA ARG A 80 -12.76 -3.24 0.57
C ARG A 80 -11.64 -4.13 0.11
N ILE A 81 -10.96 -4.74 1.06
CA ILE A 81 -9.78 -5.53 0.76
C ILE A 81 -10.09 -7.02 0.56
N ASN A 82 -11.35 -7.45 0.64
CA ASN A 82 -11.77 -8.79 0.24
C ASN A 82 -13.19 -8.77 -0.35
N SER A 83 -13.59 -9.87 -0.98
CA SER A 83 -14.91 -10.03 -1.61
C SER A 83 -16.06 -10.33 -0.63
N PHE A 84 -15.72 -10.77 0.59
CA PHE A 84 -16.67 -11.42 1.51
C PHE A 84 -17.12 -10.53 2.65
N TYR A 85 -16.35 -9.50 2.97
CA TYR A 85 -16.65 -8.54 4.02
C TYR A 85 -17.28 -7.30 3.37
N LEU A 86 -18.55 -7.08 3.72
CA LEU A 86 -19.34 -6.00 3.13
C LEU A 86 -18.97 -4.62 3.70
N LEU A 87 -18.38 -4.60 4.89
CA LEU A 87 -17.98 -3.39 5.58
C LEU A 87 -16.66 -2.87 5.02
N PRO A 88 -16.63 -1.60 4.57
CA PRO A 88 -15.39 -0.98 4.15
C PRO A 88 -14.46 -0.76 5.34
N ILE A 89 -13.16 -0.77 5.06
CA ILE A 89 -12.12 -0.45 6.03
C ILE A 89 -11.99 1.06 6.13
N GLU A 90 -12.01 1.53 7.37
CA GLU A 90 -11.71 2.91 7.70
C GLU A 90 -10.19 3.09 7.86
N ILE A 91 -9.61 4.01 7.09
CA ILE A 91 -8.23 4.44 7.30
C ILE A 91 -8.26 5.68 8.17
N LYS A 92 -7.51 5.67 9.28
CA LYS A 92 -7.47 6.81 10.18
C LYS A 92 -6.79 8.00 9.51
N GLN A 93 -7.33 9.18 9.74
CA GLN A 93 -6.71 10.43 9.31
C GLN A 93 -6.10 11.16 10.49
N ARG A 94 -4.88 11.66 10.31
CA ARG A 94 -4.26 12.63 11.20
C ARG A 94 -3.90 13.88 10.44
N GLU A 95 -4.54 14.96 10.83
CA GLU A 95 -4.36 16.28 10.24
C GLU A 95 -3.37 17.11 11.06
N PHE A 96 -2.55 17.89 10.35
CA PHE A 96 -1.55 18.77 10.93
C PHE A 96 -1.80 20.22 10.49
N ASN A 97 -1.54 21.17 11.39
CA ASN A 97 -1.67 22.60 11.08
C ASN A 97 -0.60 23.09 10.08
N SER A 98 0.55 22.43 10.06
CA SER A 98 1.67 22.82 9.20
C SER A 98 2.46 21.61 8.69
N TYR A 99 3.18 21.80 7.58
CA TYR A 99 4.09 20.79 7.07
C TYR A 99 5.23 20.48 8.05
N ILE A 100 5.67 21.47 8.83
CA ILE A 100 6.77 21.32 9.80
C ILE A 100 6.36 20.34 10.90
N ASP A 101 5.13 20.45 11.40
CA ASP A 101 4.60 19.55 12.44
C ASP A 101 4.44 18.11 11.90
N LEU A 102 3.97 17.98 10.66
CA LEU A 102 3.84 16.70 9.98
C LEU A 102 5.22 16.05 9.78
N GLU A 103 6.19 16.79 9.24
CA GLU A 103 7.56 16.31 9.04
C GLU A 103 8.20 15.91 10.37
N LYS A 104 8.02 16.71 11.43
CA LYS A 104 8.50 16.37 12.77
C LYS A 104 7.88 15.07 13.26
N PHE A 105 6.56 14.90 13.13
CA PHE A 105 5.88 13.67 13.53
C PHE A 105 6.43 12.44 12.80
N VAL A 106 6.56 12.51 11.49
CA VAL A 106 7.07 11.41 10.67
C VAL A 106 8.51 11.05 11.02
N ARG A 107 9.38 12.04 11.20
CA ARG A 107 10.81 11.81 11.47
C ARG A 107 11.13 11.41 12.91
N THR A 108 10.28 11.76 13.87
CA THR A 108 10.58 11.55 15.30
C THR A 108 9.72 10.50 15.97
N ILE A 109 8.51 10.23 15.44
CA ILE A 109 7.54 9.34 16.10
C ILE A 109 7.34 8.03 15.35
N ILE A 110 7.21 8.06 14.02
CA ILE A 110 6.73 6.89 13.26
C ILE A 110 7.82 5.83 13.02
N GLU A 111 9.11 6.16 13.13
CA GLU A 111 10.24 5.32 12.68
C GLU A 111 9.95 4.58 11.37
N LEU A 112 10.23 5.25 10.25
CA LEU A 112 9.78 4.78 8.94
C LEU A 112 10.50 3.51 8.46
N ILE A 113 9.78 2.39 8.47
CA ILE A 113 10.05 1.29 7.56
C ILE A 113 9.44 1.64 6.21
N ILE A 114 10.31 1.82 5.21
CA ILE A 114 9.88 2.24 3.87
C ILE A 114 9.84 1.04 2.94
N PHE A 115 8.69 0.82 2.32
CA PHE A 115 8.52 -0.18 1.26
C PHE A 115 8.62 0.50 -0.11
N PRO A 116 9.79 0.46 -0.81
CA PRO A 116 9.90 0.98 -2.16
C PRO A 116 8.87 0.34 -3.08
N SER A 117 8.47 1.07 -4.12
CA SER A 117 7.59 0.55 -5.17
C SER A 117 6.16 0.33 -4.69
N VAL A 118 5.34 -0.23 -5.58
CA VAL A 118 3.94 -0.53 -5.31
C VAL A 118 3.82 -1.70 -4.34
N THR A 119 2.95 -1.56 -3.34
CA THR A 119 2.41 -2.67 -2.55
C THR A 119 0.91 -2.74 -2.77
N VAL A 120 0.42 -3.90 -3.19
CA VAL A 120 -0.99 -4.21 -3.40
C VAL A 120 -1.52 -4.88 -2.15
N TYR A 121 -2.50 -4.28 -1.49
CA TYR A 121 -3.11 -4.85 -0.29
C TYR A 121 -4.50 -5.43 -0.57
N PHE A 122 -4.66 -6.72 -0.26
CA PHE A 122 -5.92 -7.46 -0.24
C PHE A 122 -5.84 -8.62 0.77
N ILE A 123 -6.99 -9.09 1.24
CA ILE A 123 -7.17 -10.27 2.09
C ILE A 123 -7.87 -11.36 1.29
N GLN A 124 -7.48 -12.60 1.54
CA GLN A 124 -8.14 -13.78 0.98
C GLN A 124 -8.45 -14.77 2.11
N GLU A 125 -9.73 -15.03 2.36
CA GLU A 125 -10.19 -15.95 3.40
C GLU A 125 -9.70 -17.39 3.20
N TRP A 126 -9.85 -17.93 1.99
CA TRP A 126 -9.60 -19.34 1.73
C TRP A 126 -8.25 -19.56 1.03
N HIS A 127 -7.16 -19.14 1.67
CA HIS A 127 -5.81 -19.25 1.12
C HIS A 127 -5.35 -20.69 0.81
N TYR A 128 -6.05 -21.72 1.29
CA TYR A 128 -5.79 -23.12 0.92
C TYR A 128 -6.42 -23.51 -0.43
N ASN A 129 -7.31 -22.68 -0.99
CA ASN A 129 -7.99 -22.93 -2.24
C ASN A 129 -7.45 -22.03 -3.35
N ILE A 130 -6.82 -22.64 -4.36
CA ILE A 130 -6.21 -21.95 -5.49
C ILE A 130 -7.21 -21.11 -6.28
N SER A 131 -8.45 -21.56 -6.44
CA SER A 131 -9.47 -20.81 -7.18
C SER A 131 -9.79 -19.50 -6.46
N HIS A 132 -9.91 -19.52 -5.13
CA HIS A 132 -10.10 -18.30 -4.36
C HIS A 132 -8.87 -17.39 -4.43
N ALA A 133 -7.65 -17.96 -4.47
CA ALA A 133 -6.42 -17.16 -4.55
C ALA A 133 -6.34 -16.39 -5.87
N LEU A 134 -6.74 -17.03 -6.95
CA LEU A 134 -6.77 -16.44 -8.29
C LEU A 134 -7.90 -15.44 -8.45
N PHE A 135 -9.14 -15.78 -8.06
CA PHE A 135 -10.32 -14.97 -8.38
C PHE A 135 -10.67 -13.92 -7.33
N ASP A 136 -10.49 -14.20 -6.04
CA ASP A 136 -10.79 -13.26 -4.96
C ASP A 136 -9.58 -12.43 -4.52
N GLY A 137 -8.37 -12.86 -4.87
CA GLY A 137 -7.13 -12.13 -4.55
C GLY A 137 -6.48 -11.51 -5.78
N LEU A 138 -5.87 -12.35 -6.63
CA LEU A 138 -5.02 -11.86 -7.73
C LEU A 138 -5.78 -11.18 -8.86
N TYR A 139 -6.97 -11.67 -9.22
CA TYR A 139 -7.72 -11.10 -10.34
C TYR A 139 -8.04 -9.63 -10.11
N PRO A 140 -8.62 -9.21 -8.96
CA PRO A 140 -8.88 -7.80 -8.81
C PRO A 140 -7.60 -7.02 -8.50
N ALA A 141 -6.57 -7.64 -7.90
CA ALA A 141 -5.25 -6.99 -7.74
C ALA A 141 -4.65 -6.60 -9.10
N TYR A 142 -4.72 -7.50 -10.07
CA TYR A 142 -4.38 -7.21 -11.47
C TYR A 142 -5.24 -6.09 -12.04
N VAL A 143 -6.57 -6.13 -11.86
CA VAL A 143 -7.49 -5.07 -12.32
C VAL A 143 -7.13 -3.70 -11.71
N ALA A 144 -6.72 -3.65 -10.44
CA ALA A 144 -6.28 -2.41 -9.82
C ALA A 144 -4.97 -1.91 -10.44
N LEU A 145 -3.98 -2.79 -10.64
CA LEU A 145 -2.70 -2.43 -11.24
C LEU A 145 -2.85 -1.87 -12.67
N ILE A 146 -3.75 -2.43 -13.49
CA ILE A 146 -3.98 -1.92 -14.85
C ILE A 146 -4.68 -0.57 -14.87
N ARG A 147 -5.53 -0.26 -13.87
CA ARG A 147 -6.19 1.05 -13.73
C ARG A 147 -5.19 2.17 -13.49
N PHE A 148 -4.08 1.85 -12.82
CA PHE A 148 -2.98 2.78 -12.58
C PHE A 148 -1.80 2.47 -13.50
N SER A 149 -1.98 2.60 -14.82
CA SER A 149 -0.90 2.41 -15.80
C SER A 149 0.28 3.37 -15.54
N PRO A 150 1.56 2.95 -15.72
CA PRO A 150 2.02 1.63 -16.17
C PRO A 150 2.37 0.67 -15.02
N ARG A 151 1.76 0.80 -13.83
CA ARG A 151 2.18 0.06 -12.63
C ARG A 151 2.12 -1.46 -12.78
N TYR A 152 1.19 -1.99 -13.58
CA TYR A 152 1.11 -3.42 -13.91
C TYR A 152 2.34 -3.98 -14.66
N LEU A 153 3.21 -3.11 -15.20
CA LEU A 153 4.45 -3.51 -15.88
C LEU A 153 5.66 -3.60 -14.94
N GLN A 154 5.49 -3.26 -13.66
CA GLN A 154 6.59 -3.24 -12.68
C GLN A 154 6.35 -4.30 -11.61
N PRO A 155 7.42 -4.94 -11.09
CA PRO A 155 7.31 -5.76 -9.89
C PRO A 155 6.71 -4.97 -8.72
N PHE A 156 5.87 -5.63 -7.93
CA PHE A 156 5.19 -5.07 -6.77
C PHE A 156 5.26 -6.05 -5.59
N ARG A 157 4.90 -5.58 -4.39
CA ARG A 157 4.70 -6.45 -3.22
C ARG A 157 3.22 -6.72 -3.02
N ILE A 158 2.89 -7.88 -2.48
CA ILE A 158 1.56 -8.14 -1.95
C ILE A 158 1.61 -7.96 -0.44
N LEU A 159 0.73 -7.14 0.11
CA LEU A 159 0.41 -7.17 1.54
C LEU A 159 -0.87 -7.99 1.69
N THR A 160 -0.87 -8.98 2.57
CA THR A 160 -2.04 -9.83 2.76
C THR A 160 -2.03 -10.53 4.12
N GLU A 161 -3.21 -11.01 4.51
CA GLU A 161 -3.44 -11.76 5.73
C GLU A 161 -3.24 -13.26 5.45
N LEU A 162 -1.98 -13.70 5.45
CA LEU A 162 -1.62 -15.12 5.38
C LEU A 162 -1.18 -15.58 6.78
N TYR A 163 -2.01 -16.38 7.43
CA TYR A 163 -1.77 -16.87 8.79
C TYR A 163 -1.03 -18.19 8.88
N ASP A 164 -1.08 -18.98 7.81
CA ASP A 164 -0.56 -20.34 7.85
C ASP A 164 0.97 -20.36 7.66
N ARG A 165 1.69 -21.00 8.60
CA ARG A 165 3.16 -21.16 8.53
C ARG A 165 3.58 -22.33 7.64
N ASN A 166 2.62 -23.17 7.24
CA ASN A 166 2.86 -24.24 6.28
C ASN A 166 2.73 -23.66 4.87
N LYS A 167 3.76 -23.87 4.03
CA LYS A 167 3.80 -23.41 2.63
C LYS A 167 2.49 -23.75 1.91
N CYS A 168 1.58 -22.79 1.79
CA CYS A 168 0.35 -22.96 1.03
C CYS A 168 0.64 -22.59 -0.43
N TRP A 169 -0.04 -23.25 -1.37
CA TRP A 169 0.19 -23.04 -2.81
C TRP A 169 -0.05 -21.59 -3.22
N THR A 170 -0.97 -20.91 -2.53
CA THR A 170 -1.26 -19.48 -2.69
C THR A 170 -0.04 -18.61 -2.45
N GLU A 171 0.80 -18.92 -1.46
CA GLU A 171 2.01 -18.14 -1.18
C GLU A 171 3.00 -18.21 -2.36
N ASP A 172 3.22 -19.40 -2.94
CA ASP A 172 4.08 -19.56 -4.13
C ASP A 172 3.52 -18.79 -5.34
N ILE A 173 2.21 -18.88 -5.57
CA ILE A 173 1.53 -18.17 -6.66
C ILE A 173 1.66 -16.65 -6.48
N TYR A 174 1.45 -16.15 -5.26
CA TYR A 174 1.54 -14.72 -4.95
C TYR A 174 2.97 -14.20 -5.10
N HIS A 175 3.97 -14.97 -4.65
CA HIS A 175 5.38 -14.64 -4.84
C HIS A 175 5.74 -14.51 -6.33
N ARG A 176 5.32 -15.48 -7.15
CA ARG A 176 5.55 -15.46 -8.60
C ARG A 176 4.86 -14.28 -9.28
N PHE A 177 3.64 -13.95 -8.88
CA PHE A 177 2.85 -12.89 -9.49
C PHE A 177 3.35 -11.49 -9.12
N ALA A 178 3.74 -11.27 -7.86
CA ALA A 178 4.16 -9.96 -7.36
C ALA A 178 5.57 -9.57 -7.83
N GLY A 179 6.52 -10.51 -7.79
CA GLY A 179 7.91 -10.27 -8.17
C GLY A 179 8.79 -9.57 -7.12
N LEU A 180 8.22 -8.80 -6.16
CA LEU A 180 8.96 -8.26 -5.00
C LEU A 180 8.64 -8.99 -3.68
N GLY A 181 7.79 -10.01 -3.73
CA GLY A 181 7.43 -10.84 -2.59
C GLY A 181 6.18 -10.40 -1.84
N ILE A 182 6.01 -10.95 -0.64
CA ILE A 182 4.80 -10.82 0.18
C ILE A 182 5.19 -10.24 1.54
N ILE A 183 4.39 -9.31 2.03
CA ILE A 183 4.39 -8.82 3.40
C ILE A 183 3.18 -9.46 4.07
N LYS A 184 3.41 -10.24 5.14
CA LYS A 184 2.30 -10.80 5.92
C LYS A 184 1.85 -9.76 6.93
N GLU A 185 0.55 -9.50 7.00
CA GLU A 185 -0.01 -8.52 7.93
C GLU A 185 0.38 -8.77 9.40
N PRO A 186 0.46 -10.03 9.91
CA PRO A 186 0.97 -10.30 11.25
C PRO A 186 2.39 -9.76 11.50
N ASP A 187 3.29 -9.93 10.52
CA ASP A 187 4.67 -9.44 10.61
C ASP A 187 4.68 -7.89 10.64
N LEU A 188 3.84 -7.26 9.82
CA LEU A 188 3.69 -5.80 9.80
C LEU A 188 3.11 -5.27 11.13
N LYS A 189 2.15 -5.98 11.73
CA LYS A 189 1.59 -5.68 13.06
C LYS A 189 2.67 -5.74 14.13
N GLU A 190 3.52 -6.78 14.10
CA GLU A 190 4.62 -6.93 15.03
C GLU A 190 5.65 -5.80 14.89
N LEU A 191 6.07 -5.50 13.65
CA LEU A 191 6.99 -4.40 13.36
C LEU A 191 6.47 -3.06 13.88
N SER A 192 5.16 -2.81 13.79
CA SER A 192 4.53 -1.58 14.28
C SER A 192 4.48 -1.43 15.81
N LYS A 193 4.78 -2.50 16.57
CA LYS A 193 4.76 -2.52 18.04
C LYS A 193 6.16 -2.38 18.65
N THR A 194 7.18 -2.84 17.93
CA THR A 194 8.58 -2.76 18.37
C THR A 194 9.01 -1.30 18.49
N LYS A 195 9.52 -0.94 19.66
CA LYS A 195 10.08 0.37 20.03
C LYS A 195 11.60 0.34 19.96
#